data_AF-A0A9N8HRK3-F1
#
_entry.id   AF-A0A9N8HRK3-F1
#
_cell.length_a   1.000
_cell.length_b   1.000
_cell.length_c   1.000
_cell.angle_alpha   90.00
_cell.angle_beta   90.00
_cell.angle_gamma   90.00
#
_symmetry.space_group_name_H-M   'P 1'
#
loop_
_entity.id
_entity.type
_entity.pdbx_description
1 polymer ?
#
loop_
_entity_poly.entity_id
_entity_poly.type
_entity_poly.pdbx_seq_one_letter_code
_entity_poly.pdbx_strand_id
1 'polypeptide(L)'
;MSSSTTTGTTSTNSVWNDVGADFEIPEALESMCRLEELGWNASFWEKALWGYRQFMKLKLQEQDWSGTKLVPPWAVDQVWRQHLLFPVLYAQACKNYSFGRVMDYDSSSSSRERESNTLRKCTALFGPDNVDLDIWSFPNCSTTGTTCSTTGRKRKRCDQAETDNNDEDDNETVSFEIQYCRLEQVPSMTFYKVPQDSTPFLHAFAAFRRTVAFAGPHIISSSTGSALQPLEFYYQDKLIIHDGNQTPRQIGMHPMMDQEVHTIVAKKPLSAEDNDTSSQQQQVDI
;
A
#
# COMPACT_ATOMS: atom_id res chain seq x y z
N MET A 1 60.65 -2.30 -33.29
CA MET A 1 59.69 -3.42 -33.20
C MET A 1 59.04 -3.32 -31.83
N SER A 2 57.88 -2.67 -31.75
CA SER A 2 57.18 -2.45 -30.49
C SER A 2 55.86 -3.19 -30.57
N SER A 3 55.75 -4.27 -29.81
CA SER A 3 54.59 -5.15 -29.81
C SER A 3 53.50 -4.58 -28.90
N SER A 4 52.35 -4.25 -29.47
CA SER A 4 51.17 -3.82 -28.75
C SER A 4 50.34 -5.04 -28.35
N THR A 5 50.37 -5.40 -27.07
CA THR A 5 49.54 -6.45 -26.49
C THR A 5 48.10 -5.95 -26.37
N THR A 6 47.20 -6.45 -27.21
CA THR A 6 45.76 -6.15 -27.13
C THR A 6 45.10 -7.23 -26.29
N THR A 7 44.67 -6.87 -25.08
CA THR A 7 43.88 -7.74 -24.20
C THR A 7 42.43 -7.77 -24.70
N GLY A 8 42.06 -8.85 -25.39
CA GLY A 8 40.69 -9.14 -25.77
C GLY A 8 39.88 -9.53 -24.54
N THR A 9 38.95 -8.67 -24.13
CA THR A 9 37.95 -8.99 -23.12
C THR A 9 36.81 -9.74 -23.82
N THR A 10 36.65 -11.01 -23.46
CA THR A 10 35.59 -11.89 -23.96
C THR A 10 34.24 -11.38 -23.46
N SER A 11 33.57 -10.59 -24.30
CA SER A 11 32.17 -10.22 -24.15
C SER A 11 31.32 -11.49 -24.26
N THR A 12 30.80 -11.93 -23.12
CA THR A 12 29.87 -13.06 -23.05
C THR A 12 28.46 -12.53 -23.28
N ASN A 13 27.92 -12.84 -24.45
CA ASN A 13 26.49 -12.92 -24.80
C ASN A 13 25.52 -12.08 -23.96
N SER A 14 25.27 -10.83 -24.38
CA SER A 14 24.01 -10.15 -24.05
C SER A 14 23.34 -9.62 -25.32
N VAL A 15 22.67 -10.53 -26.02
CA VAL A 15 21.76 -10.19 -27.12
C VAL A 15 20.48 -9.49 -26.61
N TRP A 16 20.28 -9.42 -25.28
CA TRP A 16 19.12 -8.80 -24.64
C TRP A 16 19.40 -7.44 -23.98
N ASN A 17 20.64 -6.91 -24.06
CA ASN A 17 20.97 -5.57 -23.57
C ASN A 17 20.51 -4.44 -24.51
N ASP A 18 20.05 -4.74 -25.72
CA ASP A 18 19.84 -3.71 -26.75
C ASP A 18 18.43 -3.74 -27.40
N VAL A 19 17.53 -4.59 -26.90
CA VAL A 19 16.16 -4.69 -27.42
C VAL A 19 15.15 -4.34 -26.33
N GLY A 20 14.73 -3.07 -26.36
CA GLY A 20 13.52 -2.60 -25.68
C GLY A 20 13.83 -1.53 -24.65
N ALA A 21 13.41 -0.31 -24.96
CA ALA A 21 13.44 0.83 -24.06
C ALA A 21 13.15 0.39 -22.62
N ASP A 22 14.04 0.74 -21.69
CA ASP A 22 13.80 0.50 -20.27
C ASP A 22 12.41 1.02 -19.91
N PHE A 23 11.68 0.28 -19.07
CA PHE A 23 10.40 0.76 -18.55
C PHE A 23 10.68 2.03 -17.76
N GLU A 24 10.46 3.18 -18.39
CA GLU A 24 10.65 4.48 -17.78
C GLU A 24 9.50 4.71 -16.80
N ILE A 25 9.87 4.77 -15.53
CA ILE A 25 8.96 5.19 -14.48
C ILE A 25 8.92 6.72 -14.50
N PRO A 26 7.74 7.34 -14.60
CA PRO A 26 7.63 8.79 -14.50
C PRO A 26 8.26 9.29 -13.20
N GLU A 27 9.08 10.33 -13.25
CA GLU A 27 9.70 10.97 -12.07
C GLU A 27 8.65 11.38 -11.02
N ALA A 28 7.45 11.73 -11.48
CA ALA A 28 6.30 11.96 -10.62
C ALA A 28 5.99 10.76 -9.72
N LEU A 29 6.05 9.53 -10.25
CA LEU A 29 5.81 8.32 -9.45
C LEU A 29 6.93 8.12 -8.42
N GLU A 30 8.17 8.40 -8.78
CA GLU A 30 9.30 8.31 -7.84
C GLU A 30 9.17 9.29 -6.68
N SER A 31 8.62 10.48 -6.95
CA SER A 31 8.35 11.50 -5.92
C SER A 31 7.14 11.15 -5.07
N MET A 32 6.09 10.56 -5.66
CA MET A 32 4.85 10.24 -4.96
C MET A 32 4.96 8.97 -4.13
N CYS A 33 5.58 7.92 -4.62
CA CYS A 33 5.67 6.68 -3.85
C CYS A 33 6.70 6.72 -2.71
N ARG A 34 7.45 7.83 -2.57
CA ARG A 34 8.16 8.17 -1.32
C ARG A 34 7.23 8.49 -0.15
N LEU A 35 5.90 8.43 -0.35
CA LEU A 35 4.90 8.65 0.69
C LEU A 35 5.26 7.85 1.95
N GLU A 36 5.52 8.61 3.01
CA GLU A 36 5.83 8.17 4.37
C GLU A 36 4.76 7.22 4.94
N GLU A 37 3.58 7.19 4.31
CA GLU A 37 2.41 6.36 4.64
C GLU A 37 2.71 4.86 4.71
N LEU A 38 3.66 4.33 3.94
CA LEU A 38 4.06 2.92 4.01
C LEU A 38 5.14 2.65 5.07
N GLY A 39 5.75 3.68 5.63
CA GLY A 39 6.82 3.55 6.63
C GLY A 39 8.11 2.97 6.09
N TRP A 40 8.28 2.94 4.76
CA TRP A 40 9.48 2.40 4.13
C TRP A 40 10.62 3.40 4.20
N ASN A 41 11.83 2.91 4.46
CA ASN A 41 13.02 3.73 4.30
C ASN A 41 13.38 3.89 2.81
N ALA A 42 14.20 4.90 2.50
CA ALA A 42 14.59 5.22 1.12
C ALA A 42 15.24 4.03 0.38
N SER A 43 16.07 3.23 1.07
CA SER A 43 16.73 2.08 0.46
C SER A 43 15.74 0.98 0.08
N PHE A 44 14.77 0.69 0.95
CA PHE A 44 13.72 -0.30 0.67
C PHE A 44 12.84 0.17 -0.49
N TRP A 45 12.51 1.47 -0.53
CA TRP A 45 11.77 2.08 -1.62
C TRP A 45 12.47 1.91 -2.97
N GLU A 46 13.76 2.24 -3.08
CA GLU A 46 14.54 2.08 -4.31
C GLU A 46 14.56 0.63 -4.80
N LYS A 47 14.69 -0.33 -3.87
CA LYS A 47 14.64 -1.76 -4.18
C LYS A 47 13.24 -2.20 -4.63
N ALA A 48 12.17 -1.72 -4.00
CA ALA A 48 10.79 -2.00 -4.40
C ALA A 48 10.49 -1.46 -5.80
N LEU A 49 10.97 -0.26 -6.10
CA LEU A 49 10.87 0.36 -7.42
C LEU A 49 11.61 -0.46 -8.49
N TRP A 50 12.81 -0.95 -8.16
CA TRP A 50 13.55 -1.86 -9.03
C TRP A 50 12.78 -3.17 -9.28
N GLY A 51 12.24 -3.79 -8.24
CA GLY A 51 11.38 -4.97 -8.34
C GLY A 51 10.15 -4.74 -9.22
N TYR A 52 9.57 -3.54 -9.16
CA TYR A 52 8.46 -3.16 -10.03
C TYR A 52 8.86 -3.06 -11.51
N ARG A 53 10.04 -2.49 -11.82
CA ARG A 53 10.59 -2.51 -13.20
C ARG A 53 10.78 -3.94 -13.70
N GLN A 54 11.35 -4.81 -12.86
CA GLN A 54 11.51 -6.24 -13.18
C GLN A 54 10.17 -6.91 -13.47
N PHE A 55 9.16 -6.65 -12.64
CA PHE A 55 7.84 -7.22 -12.79
C PHE A 55 7.12 -6.74 -14.07
N MET A 56 7.22 -5.46 -14.43
CA MET A 56 6.65 -4.95 -15.69
C MET A 56 7.30 -5.58 -16.92
N LYS A 57 8.62 -5.78 -16.89
CA LYS A 57 9.35 -6.51 -17.94
C LYS A 57 8.92 -7.97 -18.02
N LEU A 58 8.68 -8.61 -16.86
CA LEU A 58 8.18 -9.96 -16.79
C LEU A 58 6.77 -10.08 -17.39
N LYS A 59 5.86 -9.14 -17.10
CA LYS A 59 4.52 -9.09 -17.71
C LYS A 59 4.58 -8.96 -19.23
N LEU A 60 5.46 -8.11 -19.74
CA LEU A 60 5.69 -7.95 -21.17
C LEU A 60 6.17 -9.26 -21.83
N GLN A 61 7.15 -9.93 -21.23
CA GLN A 61 7.72 -11.17 -21.75
C GLN A 61 6.73 -12.34 -21.75
N GLU A 62 5.90 -12.44 -20.70
CA GLU A 62 4.89 -13.48 -20.54
C GLU A 62 3.55 -13.15 -21.23
N GLN A 63 3.47 -11.96 -21.82
CA GLN A 63 2.27 -11.40 -22.44
C GLN A 63 1.06 -11.50 -21.51
N ASP A 64 1.25 -11.20 -20.23
CA ASP A 64 0.22 -11.31 -19.20
C ASP A 64 -0.62 -10.03 -19.10
N TRP A 65 -1.29 -9.69 -20.20
CA TRP A 65 -2.06 -8.45 -20.30
C TRP A 65 -3.23 -8.41 -19.33
N SER A 66 -3.90 -9.54 -19.10
CA SER A 66 -5.05 -9.63 -18.18
C SER A 66 -4.66 -9.81 -16.72
N GLY A 67 -3.36 -9.93 -16.41
CA GLY A 67 -2.89 -10.13 -15.04
C GLY A 67 -3.28 -11.46 -14.42
N THR A 68 -3.51 -12.50 -15.23
CA THR A 68 -4.00 -13.81 -14.75
C THR A 68 -2.89 -14.82 -14.50
N LYS A 69 -1.70 -14.62 -15.09
CA LYS A 69 -0.59 -15.59 -15.02
C LYS A 69 0.42 -15.26 -13.94
N LEU A 70 0.66 -13.97 -13.74
CA LEU A 70 1.67 -13.44 -12.82
C LEU A 70 0.98 -12.70 -11.68
N VAL A 71 1.68 -12.58 -10.57
CA VAL A 71 1.22 -11.80 -9.42
C VAL A 71 2.41 -11.11 -8.77
N PRO A 72 2.35 -9.81 -8.50
CA PRO A 72 3.44 -9.09 -7.87
C PRO A 72 3.56 -9.50 -6.38
N PRO A 73 4.79 -9.53 -5.82
CA PRO A 73 4.98 -9.57 -4.37
C PRO A 73 4.47 -8.28 -3.73
N TRP A 74 4.21 -8.30 -2.42
CA TRP A 74 3.52 -7.22 -1.72
C TRP A 74 4.15 -5.83 -1.93
N ALA A 75 5.48 -5.73 -1.85
CA ALA A 75 6.17 -4.45 -2.02
C ALA A 75 6.01 -3.91 -3.46
N VAL A 76 6.15 -4.78 -4.46
CA VAL A 76 5.96 -4.43 -5.87
C VAL A 76 4.50 -4.08 -6.17
N ASP A 77 3.56 -4.79 -5.55
CA ASP A 77 2.12 -4.52 -5.65
C ASP A 77 1.79 -3.11 -5.17
N GLN A 78 2.35 -2.66 -4.04
CA GLN A 78 2.14 -1.29 -3.56
C GLN A 78 2.59 -0.26 -4.59
N VAL A 79 3.79 -0.43 -5.15
CA VAL A 79 4.32 0.50 -6.17
C VAL A 79 3.41 0.53 -7.40
N TRP A 80 2.96 -0.64 -7.85
CA TRP A 80 2.08 -0.73 -9.01
C TRP A 80 0.72 -0.07 -8.74
N ARG A 81 0.10 -0.33 -7.57
CA ARG A 81 -1.16 0.32 -7.19
C ARG A 81 -1.05 1.84 -7.17
N GLN A 82 0.04 2.39 -6.64
CA GLN A 82 0.28 3.82 -6.66
C GLN A 82 0.39 4.35 -8.11
N HIS A 83 1.02 3.60 -9.01
CA HIS A 83 1.08 3.99 -10.42
C HIS A 83 -0.30 4.00 -11.10
N LEU A 84 -1.17 3.05 -10.74
CA LEU A 84 -2.54 2.98 -11.27
C LEU A 84 -3.41 4.18 -10.86
N LEU A 85 -3.10 4.86 -9.75
CA LEU A 85 -3.78 6.11 -9.34
C LEU A 85 -3.53 7.28 -10.31
N PHE A 86 -2.56 7.15 -11.22
CA PHE A 86 -2.23 8.14 -12.24
C PHE A 86 -2.50 7.57 -13.63
N PRO A 87 -3.77 7.39 -14.03
CA PRO A 87 -4.15 6.63 -15.23
C PRO A 87 -3.53 7.20 -16.52
N VAL A 88 -3.33 8.51 -16.61
CA VAL A 88 -2.67 9.15 -17.78
C VAL A 88 -1.20 8.74 -17.86
N LEU A 89 -0.47 8.80 -16.75
CA LEU A 89 0.94 8.42 -16.67
C LEU A 89 1.11 6.92 -16.89
N TYR A 90 0.25 6.11 -16.28
CA TYR A 90 0.24 4.66 -16.44
C TYR A 90 -0.02 4.26 -17.90
N ALA A 91 -1.02 4.85 -18.54
CA ALA A 91 -1.34 4.60 -19.93
C ALA A 91 -0.19 5.03 -20.86
N GLN A 92 0.47 6.16 -20.58
CA GLN A 92 1.63 6.60 -21.34
C GLN A 92 2.82 5.65 -21.19
N ALA A 93 3.12 5.19 -19.96
CA ALA A 93 4.16 4.20 -19.71
C ALA A 93 3.87 2.88 -20.45
N CYS A 94 2.63 2.38 -20.39
CA CYS A 94 2.21 1.20 -21.15
C CYS A 94 2.27 1.44 -22.68
N LYS A 95 1.90 2.64 -23.15
CA LYS A 95 1.96 2.97 -24.57
C LYS A 95 3.39 2.87 -25.10
N ASN A 96 4.35 3.39 -24.34
CA ASN A 96 5.76 3.40 -24.71
C ASN A 96 6.38 2.00 -24.58
N TYR A 97 6.04 1.26 -23.52
CA TYR A 97 6.72 0.01 -23.19
C TYR A 97 6.10 -1.24 -23.79
N SER A 98 4.77 -1.34 -23.82
CA SER A 98 4.03 -2.52 -24.27
C SER A 98 3.30 -2.28 -25.60
N PHE A 99 3.83 -1.39 -26.44
CA PHE A 99 3.32 -1.08 -27.77
C PHE A 99 1.82 -0.73 -27.78
N GLY A 100 1.38 0.07 -26.79
CA GLY A 100 -0.02 0.51 -26.68
C GLY A 100 -0.92 -0.43 -25.86
N ARG A 101 -0.45 -1.58 -25.39
CA ARG A 101 -1.25 -2.50 -24.57
C ARG A 101 -1.18 -2.09 -23.11
N VAL A 102 -2.32 -1.75 -22.52
CA VAL A 102 -2.42 -1.54 -21.07
C VAL A 102 -2.37 -2.91 -20.38
N MET A 103 -1.65 -2.99 -19.25
CA MET A 103 -1.61 -4.20 -18.44
C MET A 103 -2.66 -4.08 -17.34
N ASP A 104 -3.53 -5.06 -17.24
CA ASP A 104 -4.58 -5.08 -16.23
C ASP A 104 -4.02 -5.43 -14.86
N TYR A 105 -4.67 -4.87 -13.84
CA TYR A 105 -4.48 -5.18 -12.45
C TYR A 105 -5.53 -6.19 -12.02
N ASP A 106 -5.08 -7.37 -11.60
CA ASP A 106 -5.95 -8.42 -11.07
C ASP A 106 -5.88 -8.38 -9.54
N SER A 107 -7.00 -8.00 -8.91
CA SER A 107 -7.14 -7.97 -7.45
C SER A 107 -7.57 -9.31 -6.85
N SER A 108 -7.75 -10.36 -7.67
CA SER A 108 -8.12 -11.68 -7.17
C SER A 108 -7.06 -12.22 -6.22
N SER A 109 -7.49 -13.03 -5.25
CA SER A 109 -6.59 -13.64 -4.27
C SER A 109 -5.46 -14.40 -4.98
N SER A 110 -4.22 -14.07 -4.65
CA SER A 110 -3.05 -14.75 -5.18
C SER A 110 -3.05 -16.22 -4.76
N SER A 111 -2.82 -17.15 -5.70
CA SER A 111 -2.57 -18.54 -5.35
C SER A 111 -1.06 -18.76 -5.19
N ARG A 112 -0.66 -19.62 -4.25
CA ARG A 112 0.76 -19.98 -4.02
C ARG A 112 1.47 -20.46 -5.30
N GLU A 113 0.72 -21.08 -6.21
CA GLU A 113 1.22 -21.50 -7.51
C GLU A 113 1.59 -20.30 -8.40
N ARG A 114 0.72 -19.28 -8.48
CA ARG A 114 0.99 -18.04 -9.24
C ARG A 114 2.19 -17.29 -8.67
N GLU A 115 2.28 -17.19 -7.34
CA GLU A 115 3.41 -16.55 -6.64
C GLU A 115 4.73 -17.27 -6.96
N SER A 116 4.76 -18.59 -6.77
CA SER A 116 5.95 -19.42 -7.06
C SER A 116 6.35 -19.35 -8.54
N ASN A 117 5.36 -19.36 -9.45
CA ASN A 117 5.60 -19.24 -10.87
C ASN A 117 6.18 -17.87 -11.24
N THR A 118 5.67 -16.79 -10.64
CA THR A 118 6.17 -15.44 -10.87
C THR A 118 7.61 -15.32 -10.40
N LEU A 119 7.92 -15.72 -9.17
CA LEU A 119 9.27 -15.68 -8.63
C LEU A 119 10.24 -16.51 -9.49
N ARG A 120 9.88 -17.75 -9.82
CA ARG A 120 10.71 -18.63 -10.67
C ARG A 120 11.02 -17.98 -12.03
N LYS A 121 10.01 -17.39 -12.69
CA LYS A 121 10.21 -16.73 -13.99
C LYS A 121 11.05 -15.46 -13.85
N CYS A 122 10.86 -14.69 -12.79
CA CYS A 122 11.69 -13.53 -12.47
C CYS A 122 13.16 -13.94 -12.26
N THR A 123 13.43 -14.91 -11.39
CA THR A 123 14.77 -15.43 -11.15
C THR A 123 15.41 -16.02 -12.42
N ALA A 124 14.63 -16.70 -13.25
CA ALA A 124 15.13 -17.22 -14.53
C ALA A 124 15.49 -16.10 -15.52
N LEU A 125 14.74 -14.99 -15.52
CA LEU A 125 14.95 -13.87 -16.43
C LEU A 125 16.10 -12.96 -16.02
N PHE A 126 16.22 -12.65 -14.72
CA PHE A 126 17.19 -11.67 -14.21
C PHE A 126 18.42 -12.32 -13.56
N GLY A 127 18.37 -13.60 -13.24
CA GLY A 127 19.38 -14.29 -12.44
C GLY A 127 19.17 -14.12 -10.94
N PRO A 128 19.63 -15.06 -10.11
CA PRO A 128 19.41 -15.04 -8.66
C PRO A 128 20.07 -13.84 -7.97
N ASP A 129 21.22 -13.38 -8.47
CA ASP A 129 21.97 -12.27 -7.85
C ASP A 129 21.32 -10.90 -8.07
N ASN A 130 20.39 -10.79 -9.03
CA ASN A 130 19.70 -9.55 -9.36
C ASN A 130 18.25 -9.50 -8.83
N VAL A 131 17.79 -10.55 -8.15
CA VAL A 131 16.45 -10.62 -7.57
C VAL A 131 16.57 -10.47 -6.05
N ASP A 132 16.19 -9.30 -5.55
CA ASP A 132 16.21 -9.03 -4.11
C ASP A 132 15.08 -9.82 -3.43
N LEU A 133 15.45 -10.83 -2.63
CA LEU A 133 14.50 -11.72 -1.96
C LEU A 133 13.64 -11.00 -0.90
N ASP A 134 14.11 -9.87 -0.35
CA ASP A 134 13.31 -9.11 0.61
C ASP A 134 12.12 -8.45 -0.10
N ILE A 135 12.35 -7.93 -1.31
CA ILE A 135 11.31 -7.33 -2.15
C ILE A 135 10.40 -8.38 -2.77
N TRP A 136 10.98 -9.52 -3.16
CA TRP A 136 10.27 -10.62 -3.82
C TRP A 136 9.70 -11.64 -2.83
N SER A 137 9.58 -11.27 -1.55
CA SER A 137 8.95 -12.08 -0.52
C SER A 137 7.42 -11.95 -0.55
N PHE A 138 6.72 -13.06 -0.28
CA PHE A 138 5.27 -13.10 -0.14
C PHE A 138 4.94 -13.33 1.34
N PRO A 139 4.23 -12.40 2.02
CA PRO A 139 4.08 -12.40 3.49
C PRO A 139 3.46 -13.67 4.09
N ASN A 140 2.78 -14.49 3.28
CA ASN A 140 2.11 -15.72 3.72
C ASN A 140 2.81 -17.01 3.25
N CYS A 141 3.99 -16.91 2.62
CA CYS A 141 4.82 -18.08 2.33
C CYS A 141 5.72 -18.41 3.52
N SER A 142 5.14 -18.46 4.72
CA SER A 142 5.82 -19.04 5.87
C SER A 142 5.96 -20.53 5.59
N THR A 143 7.09 -20.90 4.99
CA THR A 143 7.50 -22.28 4.84
C THR A 143 7.76 -22.79 6.25
N THR A 144 6.73 -23.30 6.91
CA THR A 144 6.86 -24.10 8.12
C THR A 144 7.94 -25.14 7.84
N GLY A 145 9.04 -25.05 8.59
CA GLY A 145 10.33 -25.59 8.21
C GLY A 145 10.27 -27.01 7.66
N THR A 146 10.77 -27.18 6.44
CA THR A 146 11.35 -28.45 6.02
C THR A 146 12.59 -28.09 5.22
N THR A 147 13.72 -28.07 5.91
CA THR A 147 15.04 -28.11 5.31
C THR A 147 15.11 -29.35 4.39
N CYS A 148 14.95 -29.14 3.09
CA CYS A 148 15.25 -30.14 2.09
C CYS A 148 16.77 -30.21 1.92
N SER A 149 17.42 -30.96 2.80
CA SER A 149 18.76 -31.50 2.53
C SER A 149 18.60 -32.69 1.59
N THR A 150 18.98 -32.50 0.33
CA THR A 150 19.07 -33.53 -0.69
C THR A 150 20.02 -34.65 -0.24
N THR A 151 19.50 -35.74 0.33
CA THR A 151 20.08 -37.09 0.18
C THR A 151 18.99 -38.16 0.27
N GLY A 152 18.84 -38.90 -0.82
CA GLY A 152 18.41 -40.31 -0.91
C GLY A 152 17.31 -40.89 0.01
N ARG A 153 16.29 -41.43 -0.68
CA ARG A 153 15.75 -42.81 -0.53
C ARG A 153 14.44 -43.02 0.27
N LYS A 154 13.52 -43.69 -0.45
CA LYS A 154 12.42 -44.59 -0.05
C LYS A 154 11.17 -44.00 0.63
N ARG A 155 10.10 -44.02 -0.16
CA ARG A 155 8.68 -44.01 0.22
C ARG A 155 8.38 -44.92 1.42
N LYS A 156 7.72 -44.38 2.43
CA LYS A 156 6.84 -45.14 3.33
C LYS A 156 5.64 -44.29 3.74
N ARG A 157 4.47 -44.90 3.55
CA ARG A 157 3.10 -44.45 3.80
C ARG A 157 2.80 -44.58 5.30
N CYS A 158 2.12 -43.60 5.92
CA CYS A 158 1.37 -43.73 7.17
C CYS A 158 0.31 -42.61 7.29
N ASP A 159 -0.95 -43.02 7.12
CA ASP A 159 -2.14 -42.89 7.98
C ASP A 159 -2.38 -41.68 8.91
N GLN A 160 -3.67 -41.33 8.93
CA GLN A 160 -4.38 -40.24 9.62
C GLN A 160 -4.29 -40.26 11.16
N ALA A 161 -4.40 -39.07 11.74
CA ALA A 161 -5.14 -38.83 12.97
C ALA A 161 -5.74 -37.42 12.93
N GLU A 162 -7.07 -37.34 13.00
CA GLU A 162 -7.86 -36.14 13.20
C GLU A 162 -7.88 -35.78 14.69
N THR A 163 -7.78 -34.50 15.00
CA THR A 163 -8.29 -33.95 16.27
C THR A 163 -8.93 -32.60 16.00
N ASP A 164 -10.26 -32.60 16.08
CA ASP A 164 -11.14 -31.45 16.30
C ASP A 164 -10.77 -30.71 17.59
N ASN A 165 -10.78 -29.38 17.56
CA ASN A 165 -11.13 -28.48 18.66
C ASN A 165 -11.36 -27.07 18.09
N ASN A 166 -12.63 -26.77 17.78
CA ASN A 166 -13.11 -25.42 17.43
C ASN A 166 -13.71 -24.78 18.68
N ASP A 167 -12.97 -23.87 19.33
CA ASP A 167 -13.54 -22.84 20.18
C ASP A 167 -13.41 -21.52 19.41
N GLU A 168 -14.48 -21.14 18.72
CA GLU A 168 -14.60 -19.87 18.01
C GLU A 168 -14.94 -18.76 19.03
N ASP A 169 -13.90 -18.10 19.55
CA ASP A 169 -14.06 -16.80 20.21
C ASP A 169 -14.41 -15.76 19.12
N ASP A 170 -15.66 -15.32 19.09
CA ASP A 170 -16.18 -14.23 18.24
C ASP A 170 -15.53 -12.89 18.62
N ASN A 171 -14.24 -12.72 18.29
CA ASN A 171 -13.58 -11.43 18.35
C ASN A 171 -14.05 -10.58 17.17
N GLU A 172 -15.19 -9.93 17.37
CA GLU A 172 -15.85 -9.06 16.40
C GLU A 172 -14.90 -7.93 15.98
N THR A 173 -14.29 -8.11 14.82
CA THR A 173 -13.31 -7.14 14.29
C THR A 173 -14.05 -5.93 13.74
N VAL A 174 -13.76 -4.74 14.28
CA VAL A 174 -14.28 -3.47 13.78
C VAL A 174 -13.52 -3.09 12.52
N SER A 175 -14.18 -3.14 11.36
CA SER A 175 -13.64 -2.68 10.08
C SER A 175 -14.01 -1.22 9.82
N PHE A 176 -13.02 -0.38 9.57
CA PHE A 176 -13.18 1.00 9.12
C PHE A 176 -12.23 1.28 7.95
N GLU A 177 -12.58 2.25 7.12
CA GLU A 177 -11.71 2.77 6.06
C GLU A 177 -11.38 4.23 6.33
N ILE A 178 -10.11 4.56 6.13
CA ILE A 178 -9.64 5.94 6.22
C ILE A 178 -9.58 6.47 4.79
N GLN A 179 -10.37 7.50 4.51
CA GLN A 179 -10.38 8.17 3.23
C GLN A 179 -9.81 9.57 3.37
N TYR A 180 -8.88 9.91 2.47
CA TYR A 180 -8.32 11.26 2.36
C TYR A 180 -9.06 12.00 1.26
N CYS A 181 -9.82 13.03 1.64
CA CYS A 181 -10.50 13.87 0.67
C CYS A 181 -9.49 14.88 0.08
N ARG A 182 -9.10 14.66 -1.19
CA ARG A 182 -8.03 15.41 -1.89
C ARG A 182 -8.29 16.92 -1.98
N LEU A 183 -9.55 17.35 -1.89
CA LEU A 183 -9.93 18.77 -1.99
C LEU A 183 -9.73 19.55 -0.69
N GLU A 184 -9.79 18.89 0.47
CA GLU A 184 -9.77 19.57 1.77
C GLU A 184 -8.53 19.25 2.61
N GLN A 185 -7.74 18.23 2.23
CA GLN A 185 -6.62 17.71 3.04
C GLN A 185 -7.05 17.25 4.45
N VAL A 186 -8.35 17.02 4.65
CA VAL A 186 -8.90 16.58 5.92
C VAL A 186 -9.02 15.05 5.90
N PRO A 187 -8.37 14.33 6.82
CA PRO A 187 -8.55 12.89 6.92
C PRO A 187 -9.94 12.60 7.48
N SER A 188 -10.66 11.68 6.83
CA SER A 188 -11.98 11.21 7.27
C SER A 188 -11.93 9.72 7.57
N MET A 189 -12.74 9.28 8.54
CA MET A 189 -12.88 7.89 8.91
C MET A 189 -14.32 7.44 8.69
N THR A 190 -14.47 6.39 7.92
CA THR A 190 -15.77 5.81 7.57
C THR A 190 -15.90 4.45 8.24
N PHE A 191 -16.96 4.30 9.05
CA PHE A 191 -17.28 3.03 9.71
C PHE A 191 -18.30 2.27 8.86
N TYR A 192 -17.94 1.05 8.46
CA TYR A 192 -18.86 0.11 7.81
C TYR A 192 -19.60 -0.78 8.79
N LYS A 193 -19.06 -0.89 10.01
CA LYS A 193 -19.69 -1.58 11.13
C LYS A 193 -19.52 -0.73 12.37
N VAL A 194 -20.64 -0.36 12.98
CA VAL A 194 -20.64 0.44 14.21
C VAL A 194 -20.02 -0.43 15.32
N PRO A 195 -19.04 0.08 16.09
CA PRO A 195 -18.57 -0.61 17.28
C PRO A 195 -19.75 -0.94 18.20
N GLN A 196 -19.66 -2.01 19.00
CA GLN A 196 -20.72 -2.31 19.98
C GLN A 196 -21.06 -1.08 20.82
N ASP A 197 -22.34 -0.90 21.15
CA ASP A 197 -22.89 0.30 21.80
C ASP A 197 -22.17 0.72 23.08
N SER A 198 -21.47 -0.20 23.74
CA SER A 198 -20.72 0.04 24.98
C SER A 198 -19.23 0.35 24.78
N THR A 199 -18.68 0.18 23.57
CA THR A 199 -17.24 0.32 23.32
C THR A 199 -16.91 1.77 23.00
N PRO A 200 -16.04 2.44 23.79
CA PRO A 200 -15.62 3.81 23.51
C PRO A 200 -14.87 3.92 22.18
N PHE A 201 -15.01 5.06 21.50
CA PHE A 201 -14.24 5.34 20.28
C PHE A 201 -12.73 5.43 20.51
N LEU A 202 -12.26 5.46 21.77
CA LEU A 202 -10.87 5.59 22.16
C LEU A 202 -9.93 4.70 21.34
N HIS A 203 -10.26 3.43 21.14
CA HIS A 203 -9.42 2.50 20.37
C HIS A 203 -9.39 2.82 18.87
N ALA A 204 -10.55 3.12 18.28
CA ALA A 204 -10.65 3.51 16.87
C ALA A 204 -9.94 4.85 16.61
N PHE A 205 -10.07 5.81 17.52
CA PHE A 205 -9.42 7.12 17.41
C PHE A 205 -7.93 7.04 17.68
N ALA A 206 -7.48 6.18 18.60
CA ALA A 206 -6.06 5.90 18.78
C ALA A 206 -5.46 5.20 17.56
N ALA A 207 -6.20 4.30 16.90
CA ALA A 207 -5.80 3.71 15.64
C ALA A 207 -5.72 4.77 14.53
N PHE A 208 -6.77 5.57 14.36
CA PHE A 208 -6.81 6.68 13.40
C PHE A 208 -5.68 7.69 13.61
N ARG A 209 -5.46 8.16 14.85
CA ARG A 209 -4.37 9.09 15.19
C ARG A 209 -3.01 8.50 14.86
N ARG A 210 -2.80 7.20 15.10
CA ARG A 210 -1.56 6.51 14.71
C ARG A 210 -1.41 6.49 13.19
N THR A 211 -2.47 6.17 12.45
CA THR A 211 -2.45 6.17 10.99
C THR A 211 -2.19 7.56 10.41
N VAL A 212 -2.87 8.60 10.91
CA VAL A 212 -2.68 9.98 10.43
C VAL A 212 -1.31 10.54 10.83
N ALA A 213 -0.82 10.26 12.04
CA ALA A 213 0.53 10.66 12.44
C ALA A 213 1.62 9.98 11.59
N PHE A 214 1.34 8.79 11.05
CA PHE A 214 2.23 8.05 10.17
C PHE A 214 2.19 8.56 8.71
N ALA A 215 1.08 9.17 8.30
CA ALA A 215 0.92 9.77 6.96
C ALA A 215 1.66 11.11 6.76
N GLY A 216 2.43 11.57 7.76
CA GLY A 216 3.44 12.62 7.62
C GLY A 216 3.21 13.87 8.49
N PRO A 217 4.30 14.60 8.86
CA PRO A 217 4.26 15.73 9.79
C PRO A 217 3.60 16.99 9.21
N HIS A 218 3.33 17.06 7.91
CA HIS A 218 2.75 18.25 7.28
C HIS A 218 1.26 18.47 7.60
N ILE A 219 0.54 17.44 8.08
CA ILE A 219 -0.88 17.55 8.40
C ILE A 219 -1.11 18.04 9.85
N ILE A 220 -0.16 17.76 10.77
CA ILE A 220 -0.35 18.00 12.22
C ILE A 220 0.82 18.74 12.89
N SER A 221 1.98 18.93 12.23
CA SER A 221 3.09 19.63 12.90
C SER A 221 2.90 21.14 12.90
N SER A 222 2.87 21.71 14.11
CA SER A 222 3.40 23.05 14.31
C SER A 222 4.92 22.97 14.13
N SER A 223 5.53 23.91 13.42
CA SER A 223 6.98 23.99 13.13
C SER A 223 7.90 24.02 14.37
N THR A 224 7.35 23.95 15.57
CA THR A 224 8.01 24.19 16.85
C THR A 224 7.89 23.01 17.81
N GLY A 225 8.29 21.78 17.41
CA GLY A 225 8.61 20.66 18.32
C GLY A 225 7.60 20.34 19.44
N SER A 226 6.35 20.77 19.30
CA SER A 226 5.33 20.76 20.35
C SER A 226 4.43 19.54 20.17
N ALA A 227 3.87 19.07 21.29
CA ALA A 227 2.95 17.94 21.34
C ALA A 227 1.89 18.02 20.20
N LEU A 228 1.59 16.87 19.59
CA LEU A 228 0.59 16.75 18.51
C LEU A 228 -0.66 17.55 18.86
N GLN A 229 -1.07 18.47 17.98
CA GLN A 229 -2.27 19.25 18.21
C GLN A 229 -3.47 18.30 18.35
N PRO A 230 -4.36 18.54 19.32
CA PRO A 230 -5.52 17.69 19.52
C PRO A 230 -6.40 17.73 18.25
N LEU A 231 -6.66 16.57 17.65
CA LEU A 231 -7.67 16.45 16.60
C LEU A 231 -9.06 16.46 17.21
N GLU A 232 -9.95 17.25 16.61
CA GLU A 232 -11.38 17.29 16.92
C GLU A 232 -12.13 16.36 15.95
N PHE A 233 -13.05 15.55 16.48
CA PHE A 233 -13.84 14.62 15.67
C PHE A 233 -15.28 15.11 15.57
N TYR A 234 -15.84 15.09 14.36
CA TYR A 234 -17.19 15.57 14.04
C TYR A 234 -18.04 14.47 13.42
N TYR A 235 -19.30 14.36 13.83
CA TYR A 235 -20.30 13.47 13.25
C TYR A 235 -21.59 14.27 13.04
N GLN A 236 -22.09 14.27 11.81
CA GLN A 236 -23.23 15.11 11.40
C GLN A 236 -23.07 16.58 11.85
N ASP A 237 -21.87 17.14 11.63
CA ASP A 237 -21.46 18.49 12.02
C ASP A 237 -21.49 18.79 13.53
N LYS A 238 -21.74 17.79 14.37
CA LYS A 238 -21.62 17.91 15.83
C LYS A 238 -20.23 17.49 16.25
N LEU A 239 -19.56 18.38 17.00
CA LEU A 239 -18.31 18.03 17.68
C LEU A 239 -18.60 16.91 18.67
N ILE A 240 -17.98 15.76 18.44
CA ILE A 240 -18.20 14.56 19.21
C ILE A 240 -17.24 14.56 20.41
N ILE A 241 -15.95 14.82 20.19
CA ILE A 241 -14.94 14.41 21.17
C ILE A 241 -13.76 15.40 21.31
N HIS A 242 -13.40 15.65 22.57
CA HIS A 242 -12.09 16.14 23.02
C HIS A 242 -11.22 15.04 23.69
N ASP A 243 -11.80 13.97 24.30
CA ASP A 243 -11.12 13.00 25.18
C ASP A 243 -11.18 11.50 24.80
N GLY A 244 -12.10 11.05 23.94
CA GLY A 244 -12.18 9.68 23.40
C GLY A 244 -13.14 8.73 24.13
N ASN A 245 -13.80 9.19 25.20
CA ASN A 245 -14.57 8.32 26.10
C ASN A 245 -16.03 8.11 25.70
N GLN A 246 -16.53 8.83 24.69
CA GLN A 246 -17.91 8.65 24.26
C GLN A 246 -18.08 7.35 23.45
N THR A 247 -19.25 6.76 23.60
CA THR A 247 -19.70 5.56 22.89
C THR A 247 -20.57 5.92 21.69
N PRO A 248 -20.70 5.04 20.67
CA PRO A 248 -21.59 5.25 19.52
C PRO A 248 -23.01 5.67 19.94
N ARG A 249 -23.56 5.02 20.96
CA ARG A 249 -24.90 5.30 21.46
C ARG A 249 -25.05 6.71 22.05
N GLN A 250 -24.04 7.21 22.76
CA GLN A 250 -24.06 8.56 23.36
C GLN A 250 -24.11 9.67 22.31
N ILE A 251 -23.64 9.38 21.09
CA ILE A 251 -23.53 10.36 20.01
C ILE A 251 -24.62 10.17 18.96
N GLY A 252 -25.59 9.29 19.23
CA GLY A 252 -26.71 8.99 18.34
C GLY A 252 -26.33 8.13 17.14
N MET A 253 -25.20 7.41 17.17
CA MET A 253 -24.95 6.32 16.23
C MET A 253 -25.75 5.10 16.71
N HIS A 254 -26.66 4.62 15.88
CA HIS A 254 -27.49 3.47 16.18
C HIS A 254 -26.99 2.24 15.42
N PRO A 255 -27.12 1.02 16.00
CA PRO A 255 -26.83 -0.21 15.28
C PRO A 255 -27.68 -0.28 14.02
N MET A 256 -27.04 -0.56 12.91
CA MET A 256 -27.66 -0.49 11.59
C MET A 256 -28.45 -1.76 11.29
N MET A 257 -29.70 -1.59 10.85
CA MET A 257 -30.50 -2.68 10.26
C MET A 257 -30.35 -2.72 8.73
N ASP A 258 -29.94 -1.61 8.11
CA ASP A 258 -29.73 -1.46 6.66
C ASP A 258 -28.39 -0.74 6.39
N GLN A 259 -27.79 -0.94 5.20
CA GLN A 259 -26.44 -0.54 4.75
C GLN A 259 -26.10 0.97 4.76
N GLU A 260 -26.62 1.73 5.72
CA GLU A 260 -26.20 3.11 5.93
C GLU A 260 -24.69 3.16 6.30
N VAL A 261 -24.06 4.31 6.09
CA VAL A 261 -22.63 4.49 6.37
C VAL A 261 -22.48 5.71 7.26
N HIS A 262 -21.72 5.56 8.34
CA HIS A 262 -21.41 6.66 9.25
C HIS A 262 -19.99 7.18 8.99
N THR A 263 -19.89 8.47 8.67
CA THR A 263 -18.61 9.16 8.47
C THR A 263 -18.32 10.07 9.65
N ILE A 264 -17.15 9.88 10.24
CA ILE A 264 -16.58 10.77 11.25
C ILE A 264 -15.43 11.56 10.59
N VAL A 265 -15.49 12.89 10.69
CA VAL A 265 -14.50 13.79 10.09
C VAL A 265 -13.57 14.32 11.19
N ALA A 266 -12.26 14.21 11.00
CA ALA A 266 -11.29 14.75 11.95
C ALA A 266 -10.80 16.12 11.46
N LYS A 267 -11.09 17.20 12.19
CA LYS A 267 -10.67 18.57 11.84
C LYS A 267 -9.61 19.08 12.82
N LYS A 268 -8.81 20.03 12.34
CA LYS A 268 -7.92 20.80 13.21
C LYS A 268 -8.76 21.78 14.04
N PRO A 269 -8.47 21.99 15.33
CA PRO A 269 -9.13 23.02 16.13
C PRO A 269 -8.98 24.37 15.45
N LEU A 270 -10.07 25.12 15.35
CA LEU A 270 -10.04 26.50 14.88
C LEU A 270 -9.16 27.31 15.83
N SER A 271 -8.06 27.90 15.32
CA SER A 271 -7.26 28.85 16.09
C SER A 271 -8.15 30.02 16.50
N ALA A 272 -8.07 30.44 17.77
CA ALA A 272 -8.81 31.59 18.28
C ALA A 272 -8.49 32.91 17.53
N GLU A 273 -7.44 32.94 16.71
CA GLU A 273 -6.99 34.11 15.95
C GLU A 273 -7.73 34.32 14.61
N ASP A 274 -8.50 33.34 14.11
CA ASP A 274 -9.16 33.44 12.80
C ASP A 274 -10.54 34.12 12.83
N ASN A 275 -11.03 34.55 14.01
CA ASN A 275 -12.39 35.10 14.17
C ASN A 275 -12.50 36.62 13.97
N ASP A 276 -11.42 37.35 13.68
CA ASP A 276 -11.46 38.83 13.70
C ASP A 276 -11.69 39.49 12.31
N THR A 277 -11.77 38.72 11.22
CA THR A 277 -11.75 39.30 9.85
C THR A 277 -13.11 39.41 9.15
N SER A 278 -14.24 39.04 9.78
CA SER A 278 -15.55 38.98 9.10
C SER A 278 -16.53 40.13 9.41
N SER A 279 -16.11 41.20 10.08
CA SER A 279 -17.03 42.28 10.52
C SER A 279 -16.90 43.64 9.80
N GLN A 280 -16.17 43.76 8.69
CA GLN A 280 -16.06 45.05 7.96
C GLN A 280 -16.42 44.95 6.48
N GLN A 281 -17.70 44.77 6.12
CA GLN A 281 -18.19 45.24 4.82
C GLN A 281 -19.73 45.38 4.76
N GLN A 282 -20.30 46.39 5.41
CA GLN A 282 -21.56 46.97 4.92
C GLN A 282 -21.78 48.39 5.47
N GLN A 283 -21.25 49.38 4.76
CA GLN A 283 -21.79 50.73 4.79
C GLN A 283 -21.66 51.30 3.37
N VAL A 284 -22.75 51.16 2.61
CA VAL A 284 -22.97 51.86 1.35
C VAL A 284 -23.82 53.06 1.71
N ASP A 285 -23.23 54.25 1.61
CA ASP A 285 -23.94 55.52 1.78
C ASP A 285 -24.96 55.74 0.67
N ILE A 286 -26.10 56.32 1.06
CA ILE A 286 -27.22 56.79 0.23
C ILE A 286 -26.92 58.20 -0.29
#